data_AF-A0A4Q2YB54-F1
#
_entry.id   AF-A0A4Q2YB54-F1
#
_cell.length_a   1.000
_cell.length_b   1.000
_cell.length_c   1.000
_cell.angle_alpha   90.00
_cell.angle_beta   90.00
_cell.angle_gamma   90.00
#
_symmetry.space_group_name_H-M   'P 1'
#
loop_
_entity.id
_entity.type
_entity.pdbx_description
1 polymer ?
#
loop_
_entity_poly.entity_id
_entity_poly.type
_entity_poly.pdbx_seq_one_letter_code
_entity_poly.pdbx_strand_id
1 'polypeptide(L)'
;VRNLMELPALSVSQPAPGRWVYDMGQNMVGVVRLKVSQDAGTRILIRHAEMLNTDGTMYVTNLRGAPSIDTYVCKGGGQETWTPTFAFHGFRYVEISGVTTPPALDAVTGVVFATDTRGTGSFSSSDGRLNQLQSNIEWGQRGNYLSVPTDCPQRDERLGWMGDAQVFVQTAAYNSDIAAFFTKWMADVRDGQNPSGAYSNVVPVTFQEYGSPAWADAGVICPWAIYQAYGDIRILEENYTAMAKWIQWCGANSTNSIRDRARGGDFGDWLSIGANTDKELIGTAYYGYSTALMAKIATALGKTADAQQYEALFQTIKTAFINKYVNQTTGAVTSNTQCAYAMALAFDLLPENVRPKTALLLKNDIAAKGTHLSTGFVGVSYLLPVLSKAGMTDTAYDLLLQDTFP
;
A
#
# COMPACT_ATOMS: atom_id res chain seq x y z
N VAL A 1 -3.01 -12.30 -14.57
CA VAL A 1 -3.23 -13.08 -13.33
C VAL A 1 -3.13 -14.56 -13.67
N ARG A 2 -2.43 -15.35 -12.87
CA ARG A 2 -2.21 -16.80 -13.04
C ARG A 2 -2.30 -17.52 -11.69
N ASN A 3 -2.43 -18.85 -11.75
CA ASN A 3 -2.20 -19.72 -10.60
C ASN A 3 -0.70 -19.81 -10.38
N LEU A 4 -0.20 -19.29 -9.26
CA LEU A 4 1.24 -19.22 -8.99
C LEU A 4 1.75 -20.43 -8.22
N MET A 5 0.96 -20.90 -7.25
CA MET A 5 1.33 -22.04 -6.39
C MET A 5 0.09 -22.65 -5.74
N GLU A 6 0.27 -23.84 -5.17
CA GLU A 6 -0.74 -24.56 -4.41
C GLU A 6 -0.25 -24.77 -2.97
N LEU A 7 -1.14 -24.51 -2.00
CA LEU A 7 -0.89 -24.69 -0.58
C LEU A 7 -1.86 -25.76 -0.04
N PRO A 8 -1.39 -26.95 0.38
CA PRO A 8 -2.26 -27.90 1.07
C PRO A 8 -2.63 -27.35 2.46
N ALA A 9 -3.79 -27.73 2.98
CA ALA A 9 -4.13 -27.43 4.37
C ALA A 9 -3.14 -28.12 5.32
N LEU A 10 -2.78 -27.45 6.42
CA LEU A 10 -1.81 -27.95 7.40
C LEU A 10 -2.47 -28.59 8.61
N SER A 11 -3.65 -28.12 9.00
CA SER A 11 -4.42 -28.69 10.10
C SER A 11 -5.91 -28.49 9.89
N VAL A 12 -6.73 -29.26 10.61
CA VAL A 12 -8.19 -29.14 10.65
C VAL A 12 -8.66 -29.22 12.10
N SER A 13 -9.62 -28.36 12.45
CA SER A 13 -10.30 -28.36 13.75
C SER A 13 -11.82 -28.37 13.56
N GLN A 14 -12.56 -28.60 14.65
CA GLN A 14 -14.02 -28.56 14.67
C GLN A 14 -14.53 -27.65 15.79
N PRO A 15 -14.49 -26.32 15.61
CA PRO A 15 -14.93 -25.38 16.64
C PRO A 15 -16.44 -25.44 16.91
N ALA A 16 -17.23 -25.99 15.97
CA ALA A 16 -18.66 -26.26 16.15
C ALA A 16 -19.08 -27.54 15.40
N PRO A 17 -20.13 -28.25 15.87
CA PRO A 17 -20.59 -29.48 15.21
C PRO A 17 -20.86 -29.28 13.72
N GLY A 18 -20.21 -30.10 12.88
CA GLY A 18 -20.34 -30.05 11.41
C GLY A 18 -19.67 -28.86 10.72
N ARG A 19 -18.85 -28.07 11.44
CA ARG A 19 -18.03 -26.99 10.88
C ARG A 19 -16.56 -27.31 11.02
N TRP A 20 -15.89 -27.59 9.91
CA TRP A 20 -14.49 -28.00 9.87
C TRP A 20 -13.63 -26.81 9.42
N VAL A 21 -12.76 -26.31 10.28
CA VAL A 21 -11.89 -25.16 9.98
C VAL A 21 -10.48 -25.63 9.69
N TYR A 22 -10.00 -25.34 8.48
CA TYR A 22 -8.67 -25.66 8.00
C TYR A 22 -7.76 -24.43 8.13
N ASP A 23 -6.53 -24.65 8.59
CA ASP A 23 -5.45 -23.64 8.56
C ASP A 23 -4.54 -23.92 7.37
N MET A 24 -4.43 -22.97 6.45
CA MET A 24 -3.55 -23.03 5.28
C MET A 24 -2.09 -22.65 5.61
N GLY A 25 -1.82 -22.20 6.84
CA GLY A 25 -0.50 -21.78 7.32
C GLY A 25 -0.06 -20.38 6.87
N GLN A 26 -0.72 -19.82 5.86
CA GLN A 26 -0.41 -18.54 5.25
C GLN A 26 -1.69 -17.79 4.91
N ASN A 27 -1.75 -16.48 5.20
CA ASN A 27 -2.79 -15.62 4.63
C ASN A 27 -2.49 -15.41 3.15
N MET A 28 -3.27 -16.04 2.28
CA MET A 28 -3.09 -16.11 0.85
C MET A 28 -4.27 -15.48 0.10
N VAL A 29 -4.09 -15.25 -1.20
CA VAL A 29 -5.15 -14.74 -2.07
C VAL A 29 -5.37 -15.72 -3.20
N GLY A 30 -6.63 -16.08 -3.42
CA GLY A 30 -7.01 -17.05 -4.44
C GLY A 30 -8.30 -17.77 -4.08
N VAL A 31 -8.33 -19.08 -4.30
CA VAL A 31 -9.52 -19.91 -4.05
C VAL A 31 -9.12 -21.27 -3.48
N VAL A 32 -10.11 -22.06 -3.04
CA VAL A 32 -9.90 -23.44 -2.62
C VAL A 32 -10.27 -24.41 -3.74
N ARG A 33 -9.36 -25.36 -4.03
CA ARG A 33 -9.68 -26.59 -4.73
C ARG A 33 -10.09 -27.64 -3.72
N LEU A 34 -11.28 -28.19 -3.89
CA LEU A 34 -11.86 -29.21 -3.02
C LEU A 34 -11.96 -30.54 -3.75
N LYS A 35 -11.43 -31.61 -3.15
CA LYS A 35 -11.75 -33.00 -3.51
C LYS A 35 -12.76 -33.54 -2.52
N VAL A 36 -13.83 -34.16 -3.01
CA VAL A 36 -14.90 -34.62 -2.13
C VAL A 36 -15.64 -35.83 -2.71
N SER A 37 -16.23 -36.64 -1.82
CA SER A 37 -17.11 -37.76 -2.18
C SER A 37 -18.32 -37.71 -1.26
N GLN A 38 -19.45 -37.28 -1.79
CA GLN A 38 -20.73 -37.16 -1.09
C GLN A 38 -21.86 -37.60 -2.02
N ASP A 39 -23.04 -37.82 -1.44
CA ASP A 39 -24.24 -38.13 -2.21
C ASP A 39 -24.64 -36.98 -3.14
N ALA A 40 -25.34 -37.34 -4.23
CA ALA A 40 -25.87 -36.37 -5.18
C ALA A 40 -26.80 -35.37 -4.47
N GLY A 41 -26.63 -34.07 -4.73
CA GLY A 41 -27.41 -33.01 -4.12
C GLY A 41 -26.87 -32.49 -2.78
N THR A 42 -25.83 -33.13 -2.20
CA THR A 42 -25.19 -32.61 -1.00
C THR A 42 -24.58 -31.24 -1.27
N ARG A 43 -25.01 -30.23 -0.50
CA ARG A 43 -24.55 -28.85 -0.60
C ARG A 43 -23.42 -28.60 0.39
N ILE A 44 -22.24 -28.31 -0.12
CA ILE A 44 -21.04 -27.98 0.64
C ILE A 44 -20.86 -26.46 0.63
N LEU A 45 -20.70 -25.87 1.82
CA LEU A 45 -20.35 -24.46 1.98
C LEU A 45 -18.88 -24.34 2.35
N ILE A 46 -18.18 -23.43 1.67
CA ILE A 46 -16.77 -23.14 1.86
C ILE A 46 -16.65 -21.65 2.20
N ARG A 47 -16.35 -21.30 3.44
CA ARG A 47 -16.20 -19.91 3.91
C ARG A 47 -14.73 -19.59 4.14
N HIS A 48 -14.34 -18.34 3.89
CA HIS A 48 -12.95 -17.90 3.94
C HIS A 48 -12.78 -16.80 4.99
N ALA A 49 -11.68 -16.84 5.77
CA ALA A 49 -11.33 -15.77 6.71
C ALA A 49 -9.81 -15.63 6.87
N GLU A 50 -9.37 -14.43 7.21
CA GLU A 50 -7.96 -14.14 7.51
C GLU A 50 -7.58 -14.55 8.95
N MET A 51 -8.55 -14.52 9.86
CA MET A 51 -8.38 -14.70 11.29
C MET A 51 -9.46 -15.60 11.89
N LEU A 52 -9.17 -16.12 13.08
CA LEU A 52 -10.14 -16.83 13.92
C LEU A 52 -10.51 -15.98 15.13
N ASN A 53 -11.72 -16.20 15.65
CA ASN A 53 -12.09 -15.81 17.00
C ASN A 53 -11.33 -16.65 18.03
N THR A 54 -11.38 -16.25 19.30
CA THR A 54 -10.74 -16.98 20.41
C THR A 54 -11.29 -18.40 20.62
N ASP A 55 -12.51 -18.69 20.16
CA ASP A 55 -13.13 -20.01 20.20
C ASP A 55 -12.78 -20.90 18.97
N GLY A 56 -11.94 -20.40 18.06
CA GLY A 56 -11.53 -21.08 16.85
C GLY A 56 -12.51 -20.96 15.68
N THR A 57 -13.65 -20.28 15.86
CA THR A 57 -14.58 -20.00 14.75
C THR A 57 -14.06 -18.89 13.83
N MET A 58 -14.60 -18.81 12.62
CA MET A 58 -14.20 -17.81 11.62
C MET A 58 -14.50 -16.38 12.09
N TYR A 59 -13.49 -15.50 12.11
CA TYR A 59 -13.69 -14.06 12.28
C TYR A 59 -13.96 -13.43 10.91
N VAL A 60 -15.21 -13.00 10.68
CA VAL A 60 -15.66 -12.47 9.37
C VAL A 60 -16.13 -11.02 9.42
N THR A 61 -16.09 -10.38 10.59
CA THR A 61 -16.55 -8.99 10.76
C THR A 61 -15.75 -8.01 9.89
N ASN A 62 -14.44 -8.24 9.70
CA ASN A 62 -13.59 -7.40 8.86
C ASN A 62 -13.86 -7.54 7.36
N LEU A 63 -14.60 -8.56 6.92
CA LEU A 63 -14.98 -8.73 5.51
C LEU A 63 -16.10 -7.77 5.08
N ARG A 64 -16.76 -7.13 6.06
CA ARG A 64 -17.87 -6.19 5.85
C ARG A 64 -18.99 -6.82 4.99
N GLY A 65 -19.32 -6.24 3.85
CA GLY A 65 -20.34 -6.72 2.94
C GLY A 65 -19.89 -7.86 2.02
N ALA A 66 -18.61 -8.27 2.00
CA ALA A 66 -18.14 -9.38 1.19
C ALA A 66 -18.45 -10.72 1.87
N PRO A 67 -19.33 -11.57 1.31
CA PRO A 67 -19.69 -12.83 1.97
C PRO A 67 -18.50 -13.80 2.08
N SER A 68 -17.65 -13.84 1.03
CA SER A 68 -16.52 -14.77 0.90
C SER A 68 -16.90 -16.24 1.11
N ILE A 69 -18.06 -16.63 0.54
CA ILE A 69 -18.64 -17.97 0.61
C ILE A 69 -18.76 -18.54 -0.80
N ASP A 70 -18.20 -19.74 -0.96
CA ASP A 70 -18.37 -20.60 -2.11
C ASP A 70 -19.34 -21.73 -1.79
N THR A 71 -20.16 -22.14 -2.76
CA THR A 71 -21.12 -23.25 -2.61
C THR A 71 -20.91 -24.27 -3.74
N TYR A 72 -20.71 -25.52 -3.38
CA TYR A 72 -20.67 -26.64 -4.32
C TYR A 72 -21.83 -27.61 -4.05
N VAL A 73 -22.46 -28.11 -5.12
CA VAL A 73 -23.51 -29.15 -5.03
C VAL A 73 -22.98 -30.40 -5.72
N CYS A 74 -22.83 -31.47 -4.94
CA CYS A 74 -22.21 -32.70 -5.42
C CYS A 74 -23.09 -33.40 -6.46
N LYS A 75 -22.49 -33.95 -7.51
CA LYS A 75 -23.20 -34.80 -8.48
C LYS A 75 -23.39 -36.23 -7.99
N GLY A 76 -22.59 -36.67 -7.01
CA GLY A 76 -22.56 -38.03 -6.50
C GLY A 76 -21.86 -39.02 -7.44
N GLY A 77 -21.79 -40.28 -7.00
CA GLY A 77 -21.27 -41.39 -7.81
C GLY A 77 -19.74 -41.51 -7.86
N GLY A 78 -19.00 -40.89 -6.93
CA GLY A 78 -17.56 -41.05 -6.79
C GLY A 78 -16.85 -39.82 -6.23
N GLN A 79 -15.53 -39.75 -6.44
CA GLN A 79 -14.74 -38.57 -6.09
C GLN A 79 -14.90 -37.47 -7.14
N GLU A 80 -15.10 -36.25 -6.65
CA GLU A 80 -15.26 -35.03 -7.43
C GLU A 80 -14.12 -34.07 -7.08
N THR A 81 -13.69 -33.26 -8.05
CA THR A 81 -12.74 -32.16 -7.83
C THR A 81 -13.35 -30.88 -8.35
N TRP A 82 -13.39 -29.86 -7.51
CA TRP A 82 -14.00 -28.58 -7.82
C TRP A 82 -13.07 -27.41 -7.46
N THR A 83 -13.11 -26.34 -8.25
CA THR A 83 -12.36 -25.10 -8.01
C THR A 83 -13.21 -23.93 -8.56
N PRO A 84 -13.42 -22.84 -7.81
CA PRO A 84 -14.09 -21.66 -8.33
C PRO A 84 -13.32 -21.01 -9.49
N THR A 85 -14.03 -20.44 -10.47
CA THR A 85 -13.42 -19.80 -11.66
C THR A 85 -13.55 -18.27 -11.67
N PHE A 86 -14.62 -17.71 -11.08
CA PHE A 86 -14.97 -16.28 -11.20
C PHE A 86 -15.02 -15.55 -9.85
N ALA A 87 -14.25 -16.04 -8.88
CA ALA A 87 -14.12 -15.44 -7.56
C ALA A 87 -12.67 -15.54 -7.07
N PHE A 88 -12.33 -14.72 -6.08
CA PHE A 88 -11.15 -14.88 -5.26
C PHE A 88 -11.43 -14.32 -3.86
N HIS A 89 -10.68 -14.79 -2.88
CA HIS A 89 -10.78 -14.41 -1.48
C HIS A 89 -9.38 -14.17 -0.91
N GLY A 90 -9.25 -13.30 0.09
CA GLY A 90 -8.05 -13.22 0.95
C GLY A 90 -8.30 -13.99 2.24
N PHE A 91 -7.50 -15.02 2.51
CA PHE A 91 -7.74 -15.93 3.63
C PHE A 91 -6.52 -16.73 4.06
N ARG A 92 -6.49 -17.07 5.35
CA ARG A 92 -5.64 -18.14 5.90
C ARG A 92 -6.48 -19.35 6.31
N TYR A 93 -7.72 -19.12 6.71
CA TYR A 93 -8.60 -20.14 7.25
C TYR A 93 -9.76 -20.42 6.29
N VAL A 94 -10.11 -21.70 6.20
CA VAL A 94 -11.21 -22.18 5.36
C VAL A 94 -12.16 -23.00 6.23
N GLU A 95 -13.42 -22.62 6.32
CA GLU A 95 -14.45 -23.45 6.93
C GLU A 95 -15.20 -24.25 5.87
N ILE A 96 -15.28 -25.57 6.05
CA ILE A 96 -16.09 -26.47 5.25
C ILE A 96 -17.23 -27.01 6.10
N SER A 97 -18.47 -26.88 5.60
CA SER A 97 -19.66 -27.44 6.24
C SER A 97 -20.61 -28.06 5.20
N GLY A 98 -21.59 -28.84 5.67
CA GLY A 98 -22.44 -29.67 4.82
C GLY A 98 -21.91 -31.10 4.60
N VAL A 99 -20.91 -31.50 5.39
CA VAL A 99 -20.30 -32.84 5.39
C VAL A 99 -20.22 -33.40 6.81
N THR A 100 -20.50 -34.69 6.98
CA THR A 100 -20.49 -35.36 8.29
C THR A 100 -19.07 -35.63 8.79
N THR A 101 -18.15 -35.90 7.87
CA THR A 101 -16.72 -36.14 8.13
C THR A 101 -15.89 -35.09 7.40
N PRO A 102 -14.78 -34.61 8.00
CA PRO A 102 -13.93 -33.64 7.32
C PRO A 102 -13.25 -34.30 6.13
N PRO A 103 -13.16 -33.60 4.97
CA PRO A 103 -12.19 -33.96 3.94
C PRO A 103 -10.78 -34.13 4.53
N ALA A 104 -9.96 -34.98 3.90
CA ALA A 104 -8.56 -35.08 4.26
C ALA A 104 -7.83 -33.75 3.97
N LEU A 105 -6.69 -33.50 4.64
CA LEU A 105 -5.94 -32.25 4.45
C LEU A 105 -5.52 -32.01 2.99
N ASP A 106 -5.13 -33.06 2.28
CA ASP A 106 -4.74 -33.02 0.87
C ASP A 106 -5.94 -32.91 -0.10
N ALA A 107 -7.17 -32.99 0.42
CA ALA A 107 -8.39 -32.73 -0.30
C ALA A 107 -8.79 -31.24 -0.28
N VAL A 108 -8.15 -30.43 0.57
CA VAL A 108 -8.36 -28.98 0.68
C VAL A 108 -7.07 -28.26 0.29
N THR A 109 -7.04 -27.69 -0.90
CA THR A 109 -5.84 -27.04 -1.45
C THR A 109 -6.14 -25.59 -1.81
N GLY A 110 -5.44 -24.65 -1.19
CA GLY A 110 -5.44 -23.25 -1.59
C GLY A 110 -4.71 -23.10 -2.91
N VAL A 111 -5.35 -22.50 -3.91
CA VAL A 111 -4.75 -22.16 -5.21
C VAL A 111 -4.48 -20.66 -5.21
N VAL A 112 -3.20 -20.28 -5.15
CA VAL A 112 -2.78 -18.88 -5.00
C VAL A 112 -2.84 -18.17 -6.36
N PHE A 113 -3.51 -17.02 -6.41
CA PHE A 113 -3.62 -16.17 -7.59
C PHE A 113 -2.86 -14.85 -7.38
N ALA A 114 -2.13 -14.43 -8.40
CA ALA A 114 -1.69 -13.04 -8.53
C ALA A 114 -1.35 -12.71 -9.98
N THR A 115 -1.09 -11.44 -10.26
CA THR A 115 -0.30 -11.06 -11.44
C THR A 115 1.06 -11.75 -11.34
N ASP A 116 1.46 -12.41 -12.42
CA ASP A 116 2.71 -13.18 -12.47
C ASP A 116 3.89 -12.23 -12.70
N THR A 117 4.25 -11.47 -11.66
CA THR A 117 5.45 -10.65 -11.65
C THR A 117 6.64 -11.52 -11.25
N ARG A 118 7.71 -11.47 -12.05
CA ARG A 118 8.92 -12.25 -11.79
C ARG A 118 9.63 -11.69 -10.57
N GLY A 119 9.94 -12.52 -9.57
CA GLY A 119 10.79 -12.12 -8.43
C GLY A 119 12.17 -11.64 -8.91
N THR A 120 12.61 -10.49 -8.42
CA THR A 120 13.88 -9.84 -8.82
C THR A 120 14.80 -9.55 -7.65
N GLY A 121 14.24 -9.45 -6.44
CA GLY A 121 14.99 -9.24 -5.20
C GLY A 121 14.91 -10.45 -4.28
N SER A 122 15.92 -10.57 -3.42
CA SER A 122 15.92 -11.51 -2.30
C SER A 122 16.59 -10.83 -1.12
N PHE A 123 16.07 -11.06 0.08
CA PHE A 123 16.65 -10.55 1.31
C PHE A 123 16.74 -11.66 2.36
N SER A 124 17.84 -11.65 3.12
CA SER A 124 18.03 -12.49 4.29
C SER A 124 18.95 -11.79 5.28
N SER A 125 18.73 -12.03 6.56
CA SER A 125 19.56 -11.52 7.66
C SER A 125 19.76 -12.57 8.74
N SER A 126 20.64 -12.28 9.69
CA SER A 126 20.86 -13.11 10.88
C SER A 126 19.71 -13.06 11.88
N ASP A 127 18.81 -12.08 11.79
CA ASP A 127 17.60 -12.01 12.63
C ASP A 127 16.42 -12.65 11.87
N GLY A 128 15.93 -13.77 12.39
CA GLY A 128 14.80 -14.50 11.82
C GLY A 128 13.51 -13.68 11.73
N ARG A 129 13.32 -12.68 12.61
CA ARG A 129 12.15 -11.79 12.60
C ARG A 129 12.14 -10.91 11.35
N LEU A 130 13.29 -10.42 10.91
CA LEU A 130 13.41 -9.63 9.68
C LEU A 130 13.15 -10.48 8.43
N ASN A 131 13.60 -11.73 8.45
CA ASN A 131 13.31 -12.68 7.37
C ASN A 131 11.79 -12.96 7.28
N GLN A 132 11.13 -13.10 8.43
CA GLN A 132 9.68 -13.24 8.50
C GLN A 132 8.95 -11.97 8.07
N LEU A 133 9.44 -10.78 8.45
CA LEU A 133 8.88 -9.50 8.00
C LEU A 133 8.95 -9.36 6.48
N GLN A 134 10.10 -9.66 5.86
CA GLN A 134 10.23 -9.67 4.41
C GLN A 134 9.27 -10.66 3.75
N SER A 135 9.17 -11.89 4.29
CA SER A 135 8.20 -12.88 3.79
C SER A 135 6.77 -12.35 3.84
N ASN A 136 6.39 -11.70 4.95
CA ASN A 136 5.06 -11.08 5.10
C ASN A 136 4.84 -9.98 4.06
N ILE A 137 5.85 -9.14 3.80
CA ILE A 137 5.79 -8.07 2.78
C ILE A 137 5.57 -8.67 1.39
N GLU A 138 6.30 -9.72 1.02
CA GLU A 138 6.16 -10.39 -0.29
C GLU A 138 4.79 -11.04 -0.46
N TRP A 139 4.26 -11.68 0.59
CA TRP A 139 2.90 -12.23 0.57
C TRP A 139 1.84 -11.14 0.48
N GLY A 140 2.02 -10.02 1.19
CA GLY A 140 1.13 -8.85 1.11
C GLY A 140 1.12 -8.22 -0.29
N GLN A 141 2.29 -8.07 -0.91
CA GLN A 141 2.43 -7.61 -2.29
C GLN A 141 1.73 -8.56 -3.26
N ARG A 142 2.04 -9.86 -3.19
CA ARG A 142 1.45 -10.88 -4.05
C ARG A 142 -0.08 -10.87 -3.95
N GLY A 143 -0.60 -10.78 -2.72
CA GLY A 143 -2.03 -10.76 -2.46
C GLY A 143 -2.75 -9.54 -3.03
N ASN A 144 -2.06 -8.43 -3.22
CA ASN A 144 -2.67 -7.18 -3.68
C ASN A 144 -2.38 -6.85 -5.15
N TYR A 145 -1.61 -7.66 -5.85
CA TYR A 145 -1.26 -7.41 -7.26
C TYR A 145 -2.13 -8.25 -8.18
N LEU A 146 -3.44 -7.99 -8.18
CA LEU A 146 -4.40 -8.68 -9.05
C LEU A 146 -4.98 -7.70 -10.07
N SER A 147 -4.35 -7.60 -11.26
CA SER A 147 -4.70 -6.66 -12.34
C SER A 147 -4.45 -5.17 -12.04
N VAL A 148 -4.61 -4.75 -10.79
CA VAL A 148 -4.39 -3.40 -10.24
C VAL A 148 -3.79 -3.53 -8.82
N PRO A 149 -3.05 -2.53 -8.30
CA PRO A 149 -2.47 -2.57 -6.95
C PRO A 149 -3.55 -2.28 -5.89
N THR A 150 -4.19 -3.31 -5.37
CA THR A 150 -5.32 -3.17 -4.43
C THR A 150 -4.87 -2.77 -3.02
N ASP A 151 -5.73 -2.12 -2.26
CA ASP A 151 -5.54 -1.85 -0.82
C ASP A 151 -5.57 -3.14 0.01
N CYS A 152 -6.51 -4.02 -0.31
CA CYS A 152 -6.70 -5.28 0.38
C CYS A 152 -7.42 -6.31 -0.51
N PRO A 153 -7.26 -7.63 -0.28
CA PRO A 153 -7.82 -8.65 -1.17
C PRO A 153 -9.11 -9.34 -0.67
N GLN A 154 -9.54 -9.08 0.57
CA GLN A 154 -10.54 -9.88 1.29
C GLN A 154 -11.92 -9.23 1.38
N ARG A 155 -12.01 -7.95 1.76
CA ARG A 155 -13.31 -7.29 2.02
C ARG A 155 -13.94 -6.74 0.74
N ASP A 156 -15.10 -6.11 0.86
CA ASP A 156 -15.87 -5.44 -0.19
C ASP A 156 -15.22 -4.12 -0.66
N GLU A 157 -13.93 -4.16 -1.02
CA GLU A 157 -13.16 -3.01 -1.48
C GLU A 157 -12.30 -3.39 -2.67
N ARG A 158 -11.06 -3.85 -2.45
CA ARG A 158 -10.17 -4.41 -3.48
C ARG A 158 -9.96 -3.41 -4.62
N LEU A 159 -9.78 -2.14 -4.26
CA LEU A 159 -9.68 -1.03 -5.19
C LEU A 159 -8.23 -0.59 -5.33
N GLY A 160 -7.87 -0.08 -6.52
CA GLY A 160 -6.54 0.48 -6.76
C GLY A 160 -6.36 1.83 -6.09
N TRP A 161 -6.28 1.84 -4.77
CA TRP A 161 -6.07 3.05 -3.99
C TRP A 161 -4.70 3.67 -4.27
N MET A 162 -4.72 4.93 -4.67
CA MET A 162 -3.54 5.61 -5.19
C MET A 162 -2.48 5.86 -4.11
N GLY A 163 -2.90 6.20 -2.88
CA GLY A 163 -1.99 6.43 -1.76
C GLY A 163 -1.22 5.18 -1.36
N ASP A 164 -1.93 4.05 -1.25
CA ASP A 164 -1.38 2.73 -0.97
C ASP A 164 -0.32 2.33 -2.01
N ALA A 165 -0.64 2.54 -3.30
CA ALA A 165 0.29 2.25 -4.38
C ALA A 165 1.58 3.08 -4.30
N GLN A 166 1.49 4.39 -4.04
CA GLN A 166 2.68 5.25 -4.05
C GLN A 166 3.60 5.06 -2.85
N VAL A 167 3.05 4.74 -1.67
CA VAL A 167 3.91 4.47 -0.51
C VAL A 167 4.68 3.15 -0.64
N PHE A 168 4.18 2.22 -1.47
CA PHE A 168 4.73 0.86 -1.57
C PHE A 168 5.50 0.57 -2.88
N VAL A 169 5.29 1.35 -3.95
CA VAL A 169 5.85 1.08 -5.29
C VAL A 169 7.37 0.84 -5.30
N GLN A 170 8.13 1.55 -4.48
CA GLN A 170 9.58 1.36 -4.39
C GLN A 170 9.94 -0.02 -3.81
N THR A 171 9.33 -0.40 -2.69
CA THR A 171 9.49 -1.74 -2.10
C THR A 171 9.06 -2.82 -3.08
N ALA A 172 7.93 -2.61 -3.77
CA ALA A 172 7.42 -3.57 -4.74
C ALA A 172 8.40 -3.82 -5.90
N ALA A 173 9.08 -2.78 -6.38
CA ALA A 173 10.08 -2.85 -7.45
C ALA A 173 11.39 -3.55 -7.02
N TYR A 174 11.75 -3.49 -5.74
CA TYR A 174 12.85 -4.30 -5.22
C TYR A 174 12.48 -5.78 -5.22
N ASN A 175 11.28 -6.14 -4.77
CA ASN A 175 10.85 -7.54 -4.62
C ASN A 175 10.62 -8.24 -5.96
N SER A 176 9.92 -7.58 -6.91
CA SER A 176 9.57 -8.18 -8.20
C SER A 176 9.59 -7.19 -9.36
N ASP A 177 9.64 -7.73 -10.58
CA ASP A 177 9.53 -6.99 -11.82
C ASP A 177 8.07 -6.52 -12.02
N ILE A 178 7.81 -5.28 -11.63
CA ILE A 178 6.48 -4.65 -11.67
C ILE A 178 6.35 -3.62 -12.80
N ALA A 179 7.33 -3.53 -13.71
CA ALA A 179 7.38 -2.51 -14.76
C ALA A 179 6.12 -2.56 -15.64
N ALA A 180 5.81 -3.70 -16.25
CA ALA A 180 4.64 -3.86 -17.11
C ALA A 180 3.31 -3.67 -16.35
N PHE A 181 3.27 -4.07 -15.07
CA PHE A 181 2.09 -3.92 -14.22
C PHE A 181 1.76 -2.44 -13.98
N PHE A 182 2.76 -1.62 -13.62
CA PHE A 182 2.58 -0.18 -13.45
C PHE A 182 2.45 0.57 -14.76
N THR A 183 3.08 0.13 -15.87
CA THR A 183 2.80 0.72 -17.19
C THR A 183 1.31 0.61 -17.53
N LYS A 184 0.71 -0.58 -17.33
CA LYS A 184 -0.73 -0.78 -17.54
C LYS A 184 -1.54 0.07 -16.57
N TRP A 185 -1.27 0.00 -15.27
CA TRP A 185 -2.09 0.72 -14.29
C TRP A 185 -1.98 2.24 -14.44
N MET A 186 -0.82 2.77 -14.83
CA MET A 186 -0.66 4.19 -15.13
C MET A 186 -1.46 4.64 -16.35
N ALA A 187 -1.75 3.75 -17.31
CA ALA A 187 -2.74 4.05 -18.35
C ALA A 187 -4.14 4.22 -17.76
N ASP A 188 -4.56 3.31 -16.86
CA ASP A 188 -5.84 3.45 -16.13
C ASP A 188 -5.88 4.76 -15.31
N VAL A 189 -4.75 5.16 -14.70
CA VAL A 189 -4.63 6.41 -13.92
C VAL A 189 -4.84 7.64 -14.81
N ARG A 190 -4.29 7.64 -16.03
CA ARG A 190 -4.53 8.71 -17.00
C ARG A 190 -5.98 8.75 -17.45
N ASP A 191 -6.58 7.60 -17.72
CA ASP A 191 -8.00 7.50 -18.12
C ASP A 191 -8.94 7.96 -16.99
N GLY A 192 -8.54 7.75 -15.74
CA GLY A 192 -9.25 8.22 -14.55
C GLY A 192 -8.98 9.67 -14.15
N GLN A 193 -8.04 10.37 -14.80
CA GLN A 193 -7.78 11.78 -14.51
C GLN A 193 -8.91 12.66 -15.05
N ASN A 194 -9.48 13.53 -14.20
CA ASN A 194 -10.58 14.38 -14.65
C ASN A 194 -10.09 15.54 -15.56
N PRO A 195 -11.00 16.20 -16.32
CA PRO A 195 -10.62 17.27 -17.24
C PRO A 195 -9.90 18.47 -16.59
N SER A 196 -10.10 18.68 -15.27
CA SER A 196 -9.41 19.75 -14.54
C SER A 196 -7.95 19.42 -14.20
N GLY A 197 -7.52 18.16 -14.37
CA GLY A 197 -6.18 17.69 -14.05
C GLY A 197 -6.04 16.99 -12.69
N ALA A 198 -7.14 16.81 -11.96
CA ALA A 198 -7.09 16.10 -10.67
C ALA A 198 -7.16 14.59 -10.87
N TYR A 199 -6.30 13.85 -10.17
CA TYR A 199 -6.37 12.39 -10.09
C TYR A 199 -7.40 11.94 -9.05
N SER A 200 -8.02 10.78 -9.29
CA SER A 200 -8.95 10.15 -8.34
C SER A 200 -8.22 9.51 -7.16
N ASN A 201 -8.94 9.22 -6.08
CA ASN A 201 -8.42 8.46 -4.94
C ASN A 201 -8.20 6.97 -5.26
N VAL A 202 -9.03 6.43 -6.16
CA VAL A 202 -9.00 5.02 -6.58
C VAL A 202 -8.99 4.92 -8.10
N VAL A 203 -8.21 3.98 -8.62
CA VAL A 203 -8.09 3.73 -10.06
C VAL A 203 -8.12 2.22 -10.33
N PRO A 204 -9.08 1.71 -11.13
CA PRO A 204 -10.12 2.43 -11.88
C PRO A 204 -11.12 3.20 -11.00
N VAL A 205 -11.67 4.28 -11.54
CA VAL A 205 -12.57 5.19 -10.82
C VAL A 205 -13.90 4.51 -10.53
N THR A 206 -14.18 4.21 -9.27
CA THR A 206 -15.47 3.66 -8.81
C THR A 206 -16.34 4.70 -8.09
N PHE A 207 -15.75 5.79 -7.62
CA PHE A 207 -16.45 6.94 -7.04
C PHE A 207 -15.71 8.25 -7.35
N GLN A 208 -16.47 9.35 -7.50
CA GLN A 208 -15.97 10.63 -8.00
C GLN A 208 -15.35 11.50 -6.91
N GLU A 209 -14.28 11.03 -6.28
CA GLU A 209 -13.44 11.82 -5.37
C GLU A 209 -12.05 12.03 -5.95
N TYR A 210 -11.58 13.28 -5.92
CA TYR A 210 -10.37 13.70 -6.61
C TYR A 210 -9.50 14.62 -5.77
N GLY A 211 -8.19 14.58 -6.04
CA GLY A 211 -7.24 15.58 -5.59
C GLY A 211 -6.82 15.51 -4.12
N SER A 212 -7.04 14.37 -3.46
CA SER A 212 -6.58 14.16 -2.09
C SER A 212 -5.05 14.12 -2.03
N PRO A 213 -4.40 14.93 -1.17
CA PRO A 213 -2.96 14.86 -0.98
C PRO A 213 -2.48 13.48 -0.60
N ALA A 214 -1.26 13.11 -1.00
CA ALA A 214 -0.63 11.80 -0.82
C ALA A 214 -1.26 10.65 -1.61
N TRP A 215 -2.55 10.74 -1.97
CA TRP A 215 -3.22 9.79 -2.85
C TRP A 215 -3.05 10.21 -4.31
N ALA A 216 -3.58 11.37 -4.68
CA ALA A 216 -3.53 11.86 -6.06
C ALA A 216 -2.09 12.07 -6.57
N ASP A 217 -1.14 12.34 -5.66
CA ASP A 217 0.28 12.48 -5.95
C ASP A 217 0.93 11.19 -6.50
N ALA A 218 0.30 10.03 -6.33
CA ALA A 218 0.72 8.77 -6.96
C ALA A 218 0.83 8.88 -8.48
N GLY A 219 0.01 9.75 -9.10
CA GLY A 219 0.09 10.02 -10.53
C GLY A 219 1.43 10.59 -11.00
N VAL A 220 2.23 11.16 -10.08
CA VAL A 220 3.61 11.63 -10.33
C VAL A 220 4.64 10.69 -9.71
N ILE A 221 4.40 10.24 -8.48
CA ILE A 221 5.35 9.45 -7.69
C ILE A 221 5.56 8.06 -8.29
N CYS A 222 4.49 7.39 -8.74
CA CYS A 222 4.60 6.04 -9.30
C CYS A 222 5.41 6.01 -10.60
N PRO A 223 5.15 6.87 -11.62
CA PRO A 223 5.99 6.95 -12.82
C PRO A 223 7.46 7.23 -12.49
N TRP A 224 7.73 8.15 -11.57
CA TRP A 224 9.10 8.44 -11.14
C TRP A 224 9.77 7.23 -10.49
N ALA A 225 9.09 6.53 -9.59
CA ALA A 225 9.63 5.34 -8.92
C ALA A 225 9.96 4.21 -9.91
N ILE A 226 9.08 3.96 -10.88
CA ILE A 226 9.31 2.97 -11.95
C ILE A 226 10.49 3.39 -12.82
N TYR A 227 10.60 4.67 -13.21
CA TYR A 227 11.78 5.17 -13.92
C TYR A 227 13.07 4.98 -13.11
N GLN A 228 13.06 5.27 -11.81
CA GLN A 228 14.25 5.06 -10.97
C GLN A 228 14.66 3.59 -10.86
N ALA A 229 13.69 2.68 -10.78
CA ALA A 229 13.96 1.25 -10.64
C ALA A 229 14.42 0.59 -11.95
N TYR A 230 13.85 0.98 -13.10
CA TYR A 230 14.01 0.27 -14.37
C TYR A 230 14.66 1.09 -15.49
N GLY A 231 14.85 2.40 -15.30
CA GLY A 231 15.36 3.30 -16.34
C GLY A 231 14.41 3.51 -17.53
N ASP A 232 13.13 3.12 -17.40
CA ASP A 232 12.18 3.21 -18.50
C ASP A 232 11.72 4.66 -18.71
N ILE A 233 12.34 5.36 -19.65
CA ILE A 233 12.00 6.75 -19.95
C ILE A 233 10.57 6.92 -20.49
N ARG A 234 10.01 5.88 -21.14
CA ARG A 234 8.70 5.95 -21.79
C ARG A 234 7.56 6.16 -20.79
N ILE A 235 7.67 5.60 -19.58
CA ILE A 235 6.65 5.83 -18.55
C ILE A 235 6.59 7.30 -18.14
N LEU A 236 7.70 8.03 -18.22
CA LEU A 236 7.70 9.47 -17.98
C LEU A 236 7.09 10.22 -19.17
N GLU A 237 7.46 9.86 -20.40
CA GLU A 237 6.94 10.46 -21.63
C GLU A 237 5.42 10.36 -21.73
N GLU A 238 4.88 9.16 -21.55
CA GLU A 238 3.44 8.88 -21.67
C GLU A 238 2.60 9.57 -20.59
N ASN A 239 3.16 9.77 -19.39
CA ASN A 239 2.44 10.38 -18.27
C ASN A 239 2.68 11.89 -18.14
N TYR A 240 3.65 12.47 -18.86
CA TYR A 240 4.12 13.84 -18.65
C TYR A 240 2.99 14.88 -18.65
N THR A 241 2.12 14.84 -19.66
CA THR A 241 1.01 15.79 -19.80
C THR A 241 0.02 15.69 -18.65
N ALA A 242 -0.29 14.48 -18.19
CA ALA A 242 -1.19 14.26 -17.05
C ALA A 242 -0.57 14.76 -15.74
N MET A 243 0.72 14.49 -15.52
CA MET A 243 1.47 14.99 -14.36
C MET A 243 1.56 16.52 -14.35
N ALA A 244 1.80 17.16 -15.51
CA ALA A 244 1.82 18.61 -15.62
C ALA A 244 0.46 19.24 -15.27
N LYS A 245 -0.65 18.65 -15.73
CA LYS A 245 -2.01 19.08 -15.37
C LYS A 245 -2.27 18.94 -13.88
N TRP A 246 -1.74 17.90 -13.23
CA TRP A 246 -1.83 17.76 -11.78
C TRP A 246 -1.15 18.94 -11.08
N ILE A 247 0.10 19.27 -11.42
CA ILE A 247 0.80 20.43 -10.82
C ILE A 247 0.06 21.74 -11.09
N GLN A 248 -0.53 21.92 -12.26
CA GLN A 248 -1.36 23.09 -12.55
C GLN A 248 -2.61 23.14 -11.65
N TRP A 249 -3.32 22.03 -11.51
CA TRP A 249 -4.48 21.92 -10.64
C TRP A 249 -4.14 22.20 -9.18
N CYS A 250 -3.00 21.66 -8.73
CA CYS A 250 -2.42 21.94 -7.42
C CYS A 250 -2.24 23.44 -7.17
N GLY A 251 -1.62 24.14 -8.11
CA GLY A 251 -1.39 25.58 -8.03
C GLY A 251 -2.70 26.38 -8.03
N ALA A 252 -3.65 26.04 -8.89
CA ALA A 252 -4.95 26.70 -8.97
C ALA A 252 -5.78 26.58 -7.67
N ASN A 253 -5.57 25.49 -6.92
CA ASN A 253 -6.24 25.23 -5.65
C ASN A 253 -5.38 25.56 -4.42
N SER A 254 -4.34 26.37 -4.60
CA SER A 254 -3.48 26.86 -3.52
C SER A 254 -3.62 28.38 -3.35
N THR A 255 -3.44 28.86 -2.12
CA THR A 255 -3.33 30.30 -1.81
C THR A 255 -1.90 30.58 -1.38
N ASN A 256 -1.19 31.48 -2.07
CA ASN A 256 0.21 31.79 -1.78
C ASN A 256 1.12 30.54 -1.69
N SER A 257 0.90 29.58 -2.59
CA SER A 257 1.58 28.27 -2.63
C SER A 257 1.34 27.35 -1.43
N ILE A 258 0.35 27.65 -0.59
CA ILE A 258 -0.16 26.75 0.45
C ILE A 258 -1.40 26.02 -0.09
N ARG A 259 -1.43 24.69 0.02
CA ARG A 259 -2.53 23.87 -0.49
C ARG A 259 -3.71 23.85 0.49
N ASP A 260 -4.46 24.94 0.50
CA ASP A 260 -5.54 25.22 1.46
C ASP A 260 -6.95 24.85 0.96
N ARG A 261 -7.12 24.53 -0.33
CA ARG A 261 -8.43 24.22 -0.93
C ARG A 261 -8.42 22.92 -1.73
N ALA A 262 -9.63 22.42 -2.03
CA ALA A 262 -9.89 21.25 -2.86
C ALA A 262 -8.93 20.07 -2.57
N ARG A 263 -8.98 19.52 -1.35
CA ARG A 263 -8.13 18.39 -0.94
C ARG A 263 -8.87 17.04 -0.91
N GLY A 264 -9.93 16.91 -1.70
CA GLY A 264 -10.69 15.66 -1.82
C GLY A 264 -11.11 15.07 -0.47
N GLY A 265 -10.84 13.78 -0.26
CA GLY A 265 -11.09 13.07 0.99
C GLY A 265 -10.13 13.45 2.12
N ASP A 266 -9.00 14.10 1.79
CA ASP A 266 -8.02 14.67 2.72
C ASP A 266 -7.67 13.70 3.87
N PHE A 267 -7.23 12.48 3.54
CA PHE A 267 -7.06 11.39 4.52
C PHE A 267 -5.98 11.68 5.58
N GLY A 268 -5.01 12.55 5.28
CA GLY A 268 -3.91 12.88 6.17
C GLY A 268 -2.92 11.73 6.35
N ASP A 269 -2.22 11.70 7.48
CA ASP A 269 -1.32 10.60 7.85
C ASP A 269 -2.16 9.41 8.37
N TRP A 270 -2.87 8.77 7.44
CA TRP A 270 -3.90 7.78 7.71
C TRP A 270 -3.40 6.63 8.60
N LEU A 271 -4.18 6.28 9.62
CA LEU A 271 -3.86 5.26 10.64
C LEU A 271 -2.63 5.56 11.50
N SER A 272 -2.28 6.84 11.69
CA SER A 272 -1.29 7.26 12.68
C SER A 272 -1.68 6.88 14.11
N ILE A 273 -0.68 6.64 14.97
CA ILE A 273 -0.88 6.18 16.36
C ILE A 273 -0.63 7.33 17.33
N GLY A 274 -1.71 7.85 17.92
CA GLY A 274 -1.62 8.90 18.95
C GLY A 274 -0.96 10.20 18.47
N ALA A 275 -0.87 10.43 17.15
CA ALA A 275 -0.25 11.59 16.53
C ALA A 275 -1.17 12.14 15.43
N ASN A 276 -1.29 13.47 15.35
CA ASN A 276 -2.13 14.13 14.35
C ASN A 276 -1.33 15.20 13.60
N THR A 277 -0.94 14.88 12.38
CA THR A 277 -0.24 15.81 11.49
C THR A 277 -1.26 16.66 10.75
N ASP A 278 -1.07 17.97 10.73
CA ASP A 278 -1.98 18.89 10.05
C ASP A 278 -2.11 18.54 8.56
N LYS A 279 -3.36 18.46 8.09
CA LYS A 279 -3.68 18.00 6.73
C LYS A 279 -3.30 19.02 5.66
N GLU A 280 -3.37 20.31 5.97
CA GLU A 280 -2.93 21.37 5.07
C GLU A 280 -1.40 21.37 4.91
N LEU A 281 -0.67 21.09 6.00
CA LEU A 281 0.76 20.83 5.98
C LEU A 281 1.10 19.65 5.06
N ILE A 282 0.38 18.52 5.17
CA ILE A 282 0.56 17.36 4.29
C ILE A 282 0.27 17.74 2.83
N GLY A 283 -0.85 18.42 2.60
CA GLY A 283 -1.22 18.95 1.28
C GLY A 283 -0.14 19.79 0.63
N THR A 284 0.44 20.71 1.40
CA THR A 284 1.47 21.62 0.90
C THR A 284 2.80 20.91 0.68
N ALA A 285 3.17 19.98 1.57
CA ALA A 285 4.38 19.20 1.45
C ALA A 285 4.37 18.30 0.20
N TYR A 286 3.27 17.58 -0.04
CA TYR A 286 3.11 16.76 -1.24
C TYR A 286 3.04 17.58 -2.53
N TYR A 287 2.41 18.76 -2.50
CA TYR A 287 2.45 19.68 -3.63
C TYR A 287 3.90 20.08 -3.98
N GLY A 288 4.70 20.43 -2.96
CA GLY A 288 6.12 20.70 -3.13
C GLY A 288 6.87 19.49 -3.69
N TYR A 289 6.64 18.30 -3.12
CA TYR A 289 7.33 17.07 -3.53
C TYR A 289 7.01 16.67 -4.97
N SER A 290 5.74 16.61 -5.36
CA SER A 290 5.32 16.33 -6.73
C SER A 290 5.89 17.35 -7.72
N THR A 291 5.98 18.62 -7.32
CA THR A 291 6.61 19.67 -8.14
C THR A 291 8.12 19.45 -8.30
N ALA A 292 8.84 19.10 -7.23
CA ALA A 292 10.27 18.78 -7.29
C ALA A 292 10.52 17.53 -8.16
N LEU A 293 9.65 16.53 -8.10
CA LEU A 293 9.71 15.38 -9.00
C LEU A 293 9.48 15.79 -10.46
N MET A 294 8.54 16.70 -10.74
CA MET A 294 8.33 17.21 -12.10
C MET A 294 9.57 17.94 -12.66
N ALA A 295 10.34 18.66 -11.83
CA ALA A 295 11.61 19.23 -12.27
C ALA A 295 12.63 18.14 -12.68
N LYS A 296 12.73 17.07 -11.89
CA LYS A 296 13.60 15.91 -12.18
C LYS A 296 13.14 15.14 -13.43
N ILE A 297 11.85 14.92 -13.57
CA ILE A 297 11.22 14.27 -14.73
C ILE A 297 11.47 15.08 -15.99
N ALA A 298 11.21 16.39 -15.97
CA ALA A 298 11.45 17.28 -17.09
C ALA A 298 12.94 17.26 -17.51
N THR A 299 13.85 17.22 -16.54
CA THR A 299 15.30 17.07 -16.80
C THR A 299 15.61 15.74 -17.50
N ALA A 300 15.08 14.62 -17.00
CA ALA A 300 15.27 13.30 -17.61
C ALA A 300 14.75 13.23 -19.05
N LEU A 301 13.69 13.99 -19.36
CA LEU A 301 13.09 14.10 -20.69
C LEU A 301 13.75 15.18 -21.59
N GLY A 302 14.80 15.85 -21.13
CA GLY A 302 15.45 16.94 -21.88
C GLY A 302 14.62 18.23 -21.99
N LYS A 303 13.52 18.36 -21.23
CA LYS A 303 12.63 19.53 -21.19
C LYS A 303 13.19 20.61 -20.27
N THR A 304 14.31 21.22 -20.68
CA THR A 304 15.10 22.13 -19.85
C THR A 304 14.32 23.35 -19.32
N ALA A 305 13.46 23.95 -20.15
CA ALA A 305 12.64 25.09 -19.75
C ALA A 305 11.62 24.71 -18.66
N ASP A 306 10.90 23.60 -18.85
CA ASP A 306 9.95 23.07 -17.88
C ASP A 306 10.65 22.71 -16.56
N ALA A 307 11.84 22.10 -16.63
CA ALA A 307 12.63 21.78 -15.45
C ALA A 307 12.95 23.02 -14.61
N GLN A 308 13.38 24.11 -15.26
CA GLN A 308 13.63 25.40 -14.59
C GLN A 308 12.36 26.00 -14.00
N GLN A 309 11.23 25.91 -14.72
CA GLN A 309 9.94 26.39 -14.23
C GLN A 309 9.48 25.63 -12.98
N TYR A 310 9.54 24.30 -13.00
CA TYR A 310 9.15 23.48 -11.84
C TYR A 310 10.11 23.65 -10.67
N GLU A 311 11.41 23.83 -10.91
CA GLU A 311 12.37 24.13 -9.84
C GLU A 311 12.04 25.48 -9.18
N ALA A 312 11.77 26.54 -9.97
CA ALA A 312 11.38 27.84 -9.43
C ALA A 312 10.06 27.78 -8.64
N LEU A 313 9.09 27.00 -9.12
CA LEU A 313 7.85 26.75 -8.40
C LEU A 313 8.09 25.99 -7.09
N PHE A 314 8.92 24.95 -7.10
CA PHE A 314 9.30 24.23 -5.89
C PHE A 314 9.94 25.15 -4.86
N GLN A 315 10.88 26.03 -5.26
CA GLN A 315 11.48 27.00 -4.34
C GLN A 315 10.46 27.98 -3.75
N THR A 316 9.45 28.37 -4.53
CA THR A 316 8.34 29.21 -4.05
C THR A 316 7.49 28.46 -3.01
N ILE A 317 7.13 27.20 -3.28
CA ILE A 317 6.36 26.36 -2.34
C ILE A 317 7.18 26.10 -1.07
N LYS A 318 8.46 25.74 -1.21
CA LYS A 318 9.39 25.53 -0.10
C LYS A 318 9.49 26.76 0.80
N THR A 319 9.59 27.96 0.21
CA THR A 319 9.60 29.21 0.97
C THR A 319 8.30 29.42 1.73
N ALA A 320 7.14 29.20 1.09
CA ALA A 320 5.84 29.29 1.74
C ALA A 320 5.70 28.28 2.89
N PHE A 321 6.13 27.03 2.68
CA PHE A 321 6.13 25.97 3.67
C PHE A 321 6.99 26.34 4.88
N ILE A 322 8.23 26.80 4.66
CA ILE A 322 9.14 27.22 5.73
C ILE A 322 8.52 28.34 6.55
N ASN A 323 7.99 29.37 5.88
CA ASN A 323 7.41 30.53 6.56
C ASN A 323 6.18 30.18 7.41
N LYS A 324 5.35 29.24 6.95
CA LYS A 324 4.12 28.86 7.65
C LYS A 324 4.33 27.81 8.74
N TYR A 325 5.16 26.81 8.47
CA TYR A 325 5.20 25.59 9.28
C TYR A 325 6.51 25.35 10.03
N VAL A 326 7.58 26.09 9.74
CA VAL A 326 8.92 25.78 10.26
C VAL A 326 9.44 26.88 11.18
N ASN A 327 9.74 26.53 12.43
CA ASN A 327 10.55 27.36 13.29
C ASN A 327 12.03 27.14 12.95
N GLN A 328 12.62 28.05 12.17
CA GLN A 328 14.01 27.92 11.71
C GLN A 328 15.05 27.99 12.84
N THR A 329 14.70 28.57 13.99
CA THR A 329 15.59 28.63 15.16
C THR A 329 15.70 27.27 15.84
N THR A 330 14.57 26.60 16.09
CA THR A 330 14.52 25.32 16.82
C THR A 330 14.55 24.11 15.90
N GLY A 331 14.20 24.25 14.62
CA GLY A 331 13.97 23.14 13.68
C GLY A 331 12.59 22.49 13.84
N ALA A 332 11.72 23.01 14.71
CA ALA A 332 10.39 22.46 14.88
C ALA A 332 9.53 22.71 13.63
N VAL A 333 8.78 21.68 13.26
CA VAL A 333 7.74 21.73 12.24
C VAL A 333 6.40 21.68 12.98
N THR A 334 5.42 22.46 12.56
CA THR A 334 4.08 22.44 13.18
C THR A 334 3.51 21.03 13.26
N SER A 335 2.60 20.80 14.22
CA SER A 335 2.13 19.49 14.69
C SER A 335 3.14 18.69 15.53
N ASN A 336 4.46 18.90 15.38
CA ASN A 336 5.50 18.19 16.15
C ASN A 336 5.32 16.65 16.15
N THR A 337 5.05 16.07 14.98
CA THR A 337 4.86 14.62 14.81
C THR A 337 6.00 14.00 14.03
N GLN A 338 6.22 12.68 14.19
CA GLN A 338 7.18 11.93 13.38
C GLN A 338 6.94 12.12 11.88
N CYS A 339 5.68 12.07 11.43
CA CYS A 339 5.32 12.28 10.04
C CYS A 339 5.68 13.69 9.54
N ALA A 340 5.39 14.74 10.30
CA ALA A 340 5.74 16.11 9.92
C ALA A 340 7.26 16.28 9.72
N TYR A 341 8.05 15.75 10.65
CA TYR A 341 9.50 15.81 10.57
C TYR A 341 10.05 14.94 9.42
N ALA A 342 9.61 13.69 9.32
CA ALA A 342 10.10 12.77 8.30
C ALA A 342 9.80 13.28 6.88
N MET A 343 8.58 13.77 6.65
CA MET A 343 8.18 14.32 5.37
C MET A 343 8.95 15.61 5.01
N ALA A 344 9.12 16.54 5.96
CA ALA A 344 9.87 17.77 5.72
C ALA A 344 11.34 17.50 5.37
N LEU A 345 11.95 16.48 5.99
CA LEU A 345 13.31 16.02 5.71
C LEU A 345 13.40 15.27 4.38
N ALA A 346 12.45 14.37 4.09
CA ALA A 346 12.45 13.54 2.89
C ALA A 346 12.20 14.35 1.61
N PHE A 347 11.32 15.35 1.67
CA PHE A 347 10.93 16.15 0.51
C PHE A 347 11.82 17.38 0.28
N ASP A 348 12.94 17.46 1.01
CA ASP A 348 13.91 18.56 0.94
C ASP A 348 13.27 19.96 1.13
N LEU A 349 12.26 20.04 2.00
CA LEU A 349 11.51 21.28 2.30
C LEU A 349 12.21 22.20 3.31
N LEU A 350 13.32 21.75 3.90
CA LEU A 350 14.03 22.48 4.94
C LEU A 350 15.32 23.13 4.40
N PRO A 351 15.76 24.29 4.93
CA PRO A 351 17.11 24.80 4.73
C PRO A 351 18.16 23.87 5.34
N GLU A 352 19.35 23.80 4.73
CA GLU A 352 20.39 22.84 5.13
C GLU A 352 20.80 22.97 6.60
N ASN A 353 20.90 24.20 7.12
CA ASN A 353 21.25 24.49 8.51
C ASN A 353 20.14 24.13 9.53
N VAL A 354 18.91 23.87 9.07
CA VAL A 354 17.77 23.51 9.92
C VAL A 354 17.59 21.98 10.00
N ARG A 355 17.96 21.25 8.95
CA ARG A 355 17.77 19.79 8.86
C ARG A 355 18.31 19.01 10.06
N PRO A 356 19.53 19.26 10.59
CA PRO A 356 20.05 18.51 11.74
C PRO A 356 19.21 18.72 13.01
N LYS A 357 18.69 19.94 13.23
CA LYS A 357 17.83 20.25 14.37
C LYS A 357 16.50 19.52 14.28
N THR A 358 15.90 19.50 13.08
CA THR A 358 14.65 18.77 12.82
C THR A 358 14.83 17.27 12.98
N ALA A 359 15.94 16.69 12.48
CA ALA A 359 16.25 15.28 12.67
C ALA A 359 16.42 14.92 14.16
N LEU A 360 17.02 15.80 14.96
CA LEU A 360 17.13 15.62 16.39
C LEU A 360 15.76 15.64 17.09
N LEU A 361 14.85 16.52 16.67
CA LEU A 361 13.47 16.52 17.19
C LEU A 361 12.71 15.24 16.83
N LEU A 362 12.89 14.71 15.61
CA LEU A 362 12.34 13.42 15.22
C LEU A 362 12.85 12.29 16.13
N LYS A 363 14.17 12.21 16.34
CA LYS A 363 14.78 11.23 17.25
C LYS A 363 14.25 11.36 18.68
N ASN A 364 14.13 12.58 19.18
CA ASN A 364 13.63 12.83 20.53
C ASN A 364 12.16 12.42 20.67
N ASP A 365 11.33 12.65 19.65
CA ASP A 365 9.93 12.23 19.65
C ASP A 365 9.80 10.69 19.63
N ILE A 366 10.63 10.00 18.86
CA ILE A 366 10.73 8.53 18.87
C ILE A 366 11.10 8.03 20.27
N ALA A 367 12.13 8.60 20.89
CA ALA A 367 12.57 8.22 22.22
C ALA A 367 11.49 8.49 23.29
N ALA A 368 10.77 9.62 23.19
CA ALA A 368 9.69 9.98 24.10
C ALA A 368 8.50 9.00 24.02
N LYS A 369 8.35 8.30 22.90
CA LYS A 369 7.34 7.24 22.69
C LYS A 369 7.89 5.84 22.98
N GLY A 370 8.99 5.74 23.74
CA GLY A 370 9.60 4.46 24.08
C GLY A 370 10.16 3.71 22.87
N THR A 371 10.68 4.44 21.88
CA THR A 371 11.21 3.89 20.62
C THR A 371 10.15 3.13 19.81
N HIS A 372 8.98 3.76 19.65
CA HIS A 372 7.92 3.28 18.76
C HIS A 372 7.61 4.31 17.69
N LEU A 373 7.15 3.81 16.54
CA LEU A 373 6.63 4.68 15.50
C LEU A 373 5.28 5.27 15.92
N SER A 374 4.98 6.46 15.41
CA SER A 374 3.66 7.08 15.52
C SER A 374 3.12 7.54 14.17
N THR A 375 3.84 7.24 13.09
CA THR A 375 3.46 7.57 11.72
C THR A 375 2.33 6.68 11.22
N GLY A 376 1.44 7.24 10.44
CA GLY A 376 0.54 6.50 9.57
C GLY A 376 1.16 6.23 8.20
N PHE A 377 0.29 6.03 7.20
CA PHE A 377 0.67 5.71 5.82
C PHE A 377 1.63 6.71 5.20
N VAL A 378 1.42 8.00 5.44
CA VAL A 378 2.22 9.05 4.80
C VAL A 378 3.63 9.09 5.36
N GLY A 379 3.79 8.93 6.67
CA GLY A 379 5.09 9.06 7.32
C GLY A 379 5.95 7.79 7.25
N VAL A 380 5.34 6.60 7.26
CA VAL A 380 6.04 5.34 7.53
C VAL A 380 7.12 5.02 6.49
N SER A 381 6.86 5.27 5.20
CA SER A 381 7.81 4.96 4.11
C SER A 381 9.07 5.84 4.16
N TYR A 382 8.99 7.00 4.81
CA TYR A 382 10.10 7.94 4.90
C TYR A 382 10.88 7.83 6.22
N LEU A 383 10.28 7.30 7.29
CA LEU A 383 10.80 7.33 8.65
C LEU A 383 12.21 6.74 8.79
N LEU A 384 12.41 5.48 8.42
CA LEU A 384 13.72 4.82 8.54
C LEU A 384 14.75 5.39 7.54
N PRO A 385 14.39 5.68 6.27
CA PRO A 385 15.31 6.34 5.34
C PRO A 385 15.83 7.70 5.83
N VAL A 386 14.97 8.57 6.39
CA VAL A 386 15.43 9.89 6.86
C VAL A 386 16.33 9.79 8.08
N LEU A 387 16.06 8.86 9.01
CA LEU A 387 16.92 8.61 10.16
C LEU A 387 18.31 8.16 9.69
N SER A 388 18.36 7.21 8.77
CA SER A 388 19.62 6.71 8.21
C SER A 388 20.39 7.81 7.47
N LYS A 389 19.72 8.61 6.63
CA LYS A 389 20.32 9.75 5.92
C LYS A 389 20.82 10.86 6.86
N ALA A 390 20.21 10.99 8.04
CA ALA A 390 20.65 11.92 9.08
C ALA A 390 21.77 11.38 9.98
N GLY A 391 22.31 10.19 9.70
CA GLY A 391 23.35 9.55 10.52
C GLY A 391 22.81 8.94 11.83
N MET A 392 21.50 8.70 11.91
CA MET A 392 20.81 8.13 13.08
C MET A 392 20.38 6.67 12.81
N THR A 393 21.23 5.91 12.11
CA THR A 393 20.97 4.52 11.72
C THR A 393 20.64 3.63 12.93
N ASP A 394 21.28 3.83 14.08
CA ASP A 394 21.00 3.06 15.30
C ASP A 394 19.52 3.22 15.72
N THR A 395 19.00 4.45 15.72
CA THR A 395 17.58 4.71 16.03
C THR A 395 16.64 4.09 14.99
N ALA A 396 17.06 4.02 13.72
CA ALA A 396 16.28 3.33 12.69
C ALA A 396 16.23 1.81 12.94
N TYR A 397 17.34 1.19 13.37
CA TYR A 397 17.39 -0.22 13.75
C TYR A 397 16.60 -0.49 15.03
N ASP A 398 16.71 0.37 16.04
CA ASP A 398 15.95 0.22 17.29
C ASP A 398 14.44 0.20 17.01
N LEU A 399 13.96 1.06 16.11
CA LEU A 399 12.58 1.05 15.63
C LEU A 399 12.24 -0.23 14.85
N LEU A 400 13.08 -0.63 13.90
CA LEU A 400 12.85 -1.80 13.05
C LEU A 400 12.77 -3.10 13.87
N LEU A 401 13.50 -3.18 14.98
CA LEU A 401 13.61 -4.37 15.81
C LEU A 401 12.66 -4.40 17.02
N GLN A 402 11.82 -3.37 17.18
CA GLN A 402 10.79 -3.30 18.21
C GLN A 402 9.78 -4.44 18.03
N ASP A 403 9.38 -5.08 19.13
CA ASP A 403 8.46 -6.22 19.14
C ASP A 403 7.21 -6.02 20.01
N THR A 404 7.07 -4.85 20.63
CA THR A 404 5.81 -4.40 21.22
C THR A 404 5.05 -3.43 20.30
N PHE A 405 3.73 -3.34 20.47
CA PHE A 405 2.88 -2.43 19.71
C PHE A 405 3.17 -0.94 20.04
N PRO A 406 3.07 0.00 19.08
CA PRO A 406 2.79 -0.22 17.65
C PRO A 406 3.99 -0.69 16.83
#